data_AF-A0A9R0QX65-F1
#
_entry.id   AF-A0A9R0QX65-F1
#
_cell.length_a   1.000
_cell.length_b   1.000
_cell.length_c   1.000
_cell.angle_alpha   90.00
_cell.angle_beta   90.00
_cell.angle_gamma   90.00
#
_symmetry.space_group_name_H-M   'P 1'
#
loop_
_entity.id
_entity.type
_entity.pdbx_description
1 polymer ?
#
loop_
_entity_poly.entity_id
_entity_poly.type
_entity_poly.pdbx_seq_one_letter_code
_entity_poly.pdbx_strand_id
1 'polypeptide(L)'
;MASSSMITFAAALCLVAASAVAVPPATLQETCQSAGEQEALCVQLLSSTPAAQKTPVDTPGLAQAAVMAAGSNATETAAHLQRLFDSEDLKNMSPELQRCVEDCTERYQSAAKFLGQASEKMTAGSFDEAGVLIDGAQSVVSLCQRSCQGVPQGELTACTKGVDQLCTIAASVTRLVVQK
;
A
#
# COMPACT_ATOMS: atom_id res chain seq x y z
N MET A 1 -27.88 53.85 -47.51
CA MET A 1 -27.18 52.60 -47.87
C MET A 1 -26.22 52.26 -46.74
N ALA A 2 -26.41 51.07 -46.15
CA ALA A 2 -25.56 50.25 -45.26
C ALA A 2 -24.79 50.92 -44.09
N SER A 3 -25.09 50.57 -42.82
CA SER A 3 -24.60 49.36 -42.08
C SER A 3 -23.12 49.44 -41.74
N SER A 4 -22.60 49.13 -40.55
CA SER A 4 -23.13 48.58 -39.29
C SER A 4 -22.11 48.87 -38.20
N SER A 5 -22.57 49.26 -37.01
CA SER A 5 -21.79 49.15 -35.78
C SER A 5 -21.60 47.67 -35.42
N MET A 6 -20.37 47.25 -35.11
CA MET A 6 -20.12 45.95 -34.47
C MET A 6 -19.56 46.19 -33.08
N ILE A 7 -20.43 46.01 -32.08
CA ILE A 7 -20.10 45.89 -30.66
C ILE A 7 -19.75 44.42 -30.43
N THR A 8 -18.49 44.10 -30.20
CA THR A 8 -18.07 42.75 -29.79
C THR A 8 -18.14 42.64 -28.26
N PHE A 9 -19.11 41.85 -27.78
CA PHE A 9 -19.25 41.45 -26.39
C PHE A 9 -18.07 40.58 -25.95
N ALA A 10 -17.31 41.03 -24.95
CA ALA A 10 -16.34 40.20 -24.25
C ALA A 10 -17.12 39.23 -23.34
N ALA A 11 -17.19 37.95 -23.74
CA ALA A 11 -17.75 36.89 -22.92
C ALA A 11 -16.80 36.58 -21.76
N ALA A 12 -17.21 36.94 -20.54
CA ALA A 12 -16.55 36.53 -19.31
C ALA A 12 -16.69 35.01 -19.14
N LEU A 13 -15.59 34.29 -19.29
CA LEU A 13 -15.50 32.85 -19.08
C LEU A 13 -15.50 32.59 -17.56
N CYS A 14 -16.66 32.32 -16.97
CA CYS A 14 -16.74 31.78 -15.61
C CYS A 14 -16.20 30.35 -15.60
N LEU A 15 -14.96 30.15 -15.14
CA LEU A 15 -14.48 28.84 -14.72
C LEU A 15 -15.20 28.45 -13.41
N VAL A 16 -16.26 27.67 -13.53
CA VAL A 16 -16.81 26.94 -12.38
C VAL A 16 -15.95 25.69 -12.20
N ALA A 17 -15.02 25.72 -11.26
CA ALA A 17 -14.32 24.52 -10.82
C ALA A 17 -15.34 23.64 -10.07
N ALA A 18 -15.88 22.62 -10.76
CA ALA A 18 -16.67 21.59 -10.12
C ALA A 18 -15.75 20.74 -9.24
N SER A 19 -15.71 21.03 -7.94
CA SER A 19 -15.14 20.12 -6.95
C SER A 19 -16.03 18.88 -6.91
N ALA A 20 -15.61 17.81 -7.58
CA ALA A 20 -16.21 16.50 -7.42
C ALA A 20 -16.01 16.06 -5.97
N VAL A 21 -17.06 16.14 -5.15
CA VAL A 21 -17.05 15.57 -3.80
C VAL A 21 -16.94 14.07 -3.98
N ALA A 22 -15.81 13.48 -3.59
CA ALA A 22 -15.61 12.05 -3.65
C ALA A 22 -16.59 11.39 -2.68
N VAL A 23 -17.57 10.65 -3.22
CA VAL A 23 -18.51 9.90 -2.39
C VAL A 23 -17.73 8.74 -1.77
N PRO A 24 -17.72 8.60 -0.43
CA PRO A 24 -17.07 7.46 0.20
C PRO A 24 -17.63 6.14 -0.29
N PRO A 25 -16.79 5.10 -0.42
CA PRO A 25 -17.27 3.78 -0.80
C PRO A 25 -18.30 3.29 0.22
N ALA A 26 -19.46 2.83 -0.27
CA ALA A 26 -20.53 2.31 0.56
C ALA A 26 -20.30 0.83 0.89
N THR A 27 -19.54 0.12 0.05
CA THR A 27 -19.29 -1.32 0.13
C THR A 27 -17.80 -1.67 0.17
N LEU A 28 -17.51 -2.90 0.61
CA LEU A 28 -16.16 -3.46 0.56
C LEU A 28 -15.65 -3.55 -0.88
N GLN A 29 -16.53 -3.92 -1.83
CA GLN A 29 -16.15 -4.04 -3.24
C GLN A 29 -15.68 -2.70 -3.80
N GLU A 30 -16.45 -1.64 -3.60
CA GLU A 30 -16.07 -0.28 -4.02
C GLU A 30 -14.77 0.19 -3.35
N THR A 31 -14.56 -0.17 -2.08
CA THR A 31 -13.30 0.11 -1.38
C THR A 31 -12.12 -0.60 -2.08
N CYS A 32 -12.27 -1.88 -2.39
CA CYS A 32 -11.21 -2.71 -2.97
C CYS A 32 -10.93 -2.46 -4.45
N GLN A 33 -11.86 -1.86 -5.20
CA GLN A 33 -11.60 -1.40 -6.57
C GLN A 33 -10.43 -0.41 -6.65
N SER A 34 -10.20 0.38 -5.59
CA SER A 34 -9.05 1.29 -5.52
C SER A 34 -7.70 0.58 -5.57
N ALA A 35 -7.66 -0.71 -5.21
CA ALA A 35 -6.44 -1.53 -5.20
C ALA A 35 -6.10 -2.15 -6.57
N GLY A 36 -6.87 -1.86 -7.63
CA GLY A 36 -6.54 -2.28 -9.00
C GLY A 36 -6.36 -3.79 -9.15
N GLU A 37 -5.17 -4.23 -9.61
CA GLU A 37 -4.86 -5.65 -9.82
C GLU A 37 -4.97 -6.50 -8.53
N GLN A 38 -4.90 -5.85 -7.36
CA GLN A 38 -5.00 -6.48 -6.05
C GLN A 38 -6.44 -6.49 -5.51
N GLU A 39 -7.46 -6.10 -6.28
CA GLU A 39 -8.86 -6.05 -5.83
C GLU A 39 -9.32 -7.37 -5.19
N ALA A 40 -9.09 -8.50 -5.86
CA ALA A 40 -9.49 -9.81 -5.35
C ALA A 40 -8.81 -10.17 -4.02
N LEU A 41 -7.52 -9.86 -3.91
CA LEU A 41 -6.76 -10.06 -2.67
C LEU A 41 -7.24 -9.10 -1.56
N CYS A 42 -7.58 -7.86 -1.89
CA CYS A 42 -8.16 -6.90 -0.96
C CYS A 42 -9.48 -7.41 -0.37
N VAL A 43 -10.39 -7.90 -1.22
CA VAL A 43 -11.68 -8.45 -0.76
C VAL A 43 -11.45 -9.66 0.13
N GLN A 44 -10.58 -10.59 -0.31
CA GLN A 44 -10.24 -11.77 0.47
C GLN A 44 -9.67 -11.40 1.84
N LEU A 45 -8.75 -10.44 1.87
CA LEU A 45 -8.07 -9.99 3.08
C LEU A 45 -9.03 -9.36 4.09
N LEU A 46 -9.98 -8.54 3.61
CA LEU A 46 -10.74 -7.63 4.46
C LEU A 46 -12.17 -8.11 4.77
N SER A 47 -12.71 -9.06 4.01
CA SER A 47 -14.10 -9.53 4.13
C SER A 47 -14.49 -10.06 5.52
N SER A 48 -13.54 -10.64 6.25
CA SER A 48 -13.77 -11.17 7.60
C SER A 48 -13.66 -10.11 8.71
N THR A 49 -13.26 -8.88 8.37
CA THR A 49 -13.05 -7.82 9.37
C THR A 49 -14.39 -7.24 9.84
N PRO A 50 -14.52 -6.84 11.12
CA PRO A 50 -15.71 -6.11 11.59
C PRO A 50 -15.99 -4.83 10.80
N ALA A 51 -14.93 -4.19 10.26
CA ALA A 51 -15.03 -2.98 9.45
C ALA A 51 -15.78 -3.21 8.12
N ALA A 52 -15.61 -4.40 7.52
CA ALA A 52 -16.32 -4.81 6.31
C ALA A 52 -17.81 -5.11 6.54
N GLN A 53 -18.21 -5.38 7.79
CA GLN A 53 -19.59 -5.74 8.15
C GLN A 53 -20.48 -4.52 8.47
N LYS A 54 -19.92 -3.30 8.46
CA LYS A 54 -20.69 -2.06 8.69
C LYS A 54 -21.37 -1.58 7.40
N THR A 55 -22.47 -0.83 7.55
CA THR A 55 -23.21 -0.20 6.44
C THR A 55 -23.44 1.28 6.73
N PRO A 56 -22.77 2.23 6.04
CA PRO A 56 -21.69 2.00 5.07
C PRO A 56 -20.45 1.38 5.74
N VAL A 57 -19.58 0.77 4.93
CA VAL A 57 -18.34 0.15 5.43
C VAL A 57 -17.45 1.16 6.15
N ASP A 58 -16.70 0.67 7.14
CA ASP A 58 -15.76 1.48 7.91
C ASP A 58 -14.42 1.59 7.17
N THR A 59 -14.31 2.52 6.21
CA THR A 59 -13.08 2.70 5.43
C THR A 59 -11.83 2.94 6.30
N PRO A 60 -11.86 3.78 7.35
CA PRO A 60 -10.74 3.89 8.30
C PRO A 60 -10.37 2.56 8.96
N GLY A 61 -11.36 1.79 9.43
CA GLY A 61 -11.13 0.46 10.00
C GLY A 61 -10.56 -0.54 8.99
N LEU A 62 -10.99 -0.48 7.73
CA LEU A 62 -10.46 -1.30 6.64
C LEU A 62 -9.00 -0.94 6.32
N ALA A 63 -8.66 0.37 6.30
CA ALA A 63 -7.30 0.83 6.11
C ALA A 63 -6.37 0.30 7.22
N GLN A 64 -6.81 0.42 8.48
CA GLN A 64 -6.03 -0.07 9.62
C GLN A 64 -5.87 -1.60 9.58
N ALA A 65 -6.92 -2.36 9.23
CA ALA A 65 -6.82 -3.80 9.05
C ALA A 65 -5.82 -4.19 7.96
N ALA A 66 -5.81 -3.48 6.82
CA ALA A 66 -4.86 -3.72 5.74
C ALA A 66 -3.40 -3.44 6.17
N VAL A 67 -3.14 -2.34 6.88
CA VAL A 67 -1.81 -2.02 7.42
C VAL A 67 -1.34 -3.07 8.42
N MET A 68 -2.20 -3.51 9.33
CA MET A 68 -1.85 -4.56 10.30
C MET A 68 -1.51 -5.89 9.62
N ALA A 69 -2.28 -6.27 8.59
CA ALA A 69 -1.99 -7.47 7.81
C ALA A 69 -0.65 -7.38 7.07
N ALA A 70 -0.36 -6.24 6.43
CA ALA A 70 0.93 -6.00 5.80
C ALA A 70 2.07 -6.08 6.83
N GLY A 71 1.89 -5.50 8.02
CA GLY A 71 2.88 -5.52 9.11
C GLY A 71 3.15 -6.93 9.65
N SER A 72 2.10 -7.74 9.84
CA SER A 72 2.25 -9.16 10.23
C SER A 72 3.02 -9.93 9.18
N ASN A 73 2.64 -9.78 7.90
CA ASN A 73 3.30 -10.48 6.80
C ASN A 73 4.78 -10.05 6.65
N ALA A 74 5.08 -8.77 6.84
CA ALA A 74 6.46 -8.27 6.86
C ALA A 74 7.29 -8.86 8.01
N THR A 75 6.68 -8.98 9.20
CA THR A 75 7.33 -9.60 10.37
C THR A 75 7.60 -11.08 10.15
N GLU A 76 6.61 -11.81 9.62
CA GLU A 76 6.74 -13.23 9.29
C GLU A 76 7.80 -13.47 8.22
N THR A 77 7.85 -12.60 7.20
CA THR A 77 8.86 -12.63 6.14
C THR A 77 10.26 -12.37 6.71
N ALA A 78 10.43 -11.34 7.54
CA ALA A 78 11.71 -11.08 8.22
C ALA A 78 12.16 -12.29 9.06
N ALA A 79 11.25 -12.89 9.82
CA ALA A 79 11.57 -14.06 10.64
C ALA A 79 11.92 -15.28 9.79
N HIS A 80 11.27 -15.47 8.63
CA HIS A 80 11.59 -16.53 7.69
C HIS A 80 12.99 -16.32 7.09
N LEU A 81 13.30 -15.11 6.63
CA LEU A 81 14.60 -14.78 6.07
C LEU A 81 15.72 -14.91 7.11
N GLN A 82 15.47 -14.54 8.36
CA GLN A 82 16.42 -14.77 9.46
C GLN A 82 16.70 -16.26 9.67
N ARG A 83 15.66 -17.11 9.67
CA ARG A 83 15.85 -18.57 9.78
C ARG A 83 16.62 -19.14 8.59
N LEU A 84 16.37 -18.63 7.38
CA LEU A 84 17.13 -18.99 6.21
C LEU A 84 18.60 -18.55 6.35
N PHE A 85 18.84 -17.34 6.87
CA PHE A 85 20.17 -16.82 7.16
C PHE A 85 20.96 -17.71 8.12
N ASP A 86 20.31 -18.16 9.18
CA ASP A 86 20.93 -19.00 10.21
C ASP A 86 21.11 -20.47 9.79
N SER A 87 20.51 -20.89 8.66
CA SER A 87 20.55 -22.27 8.18
C SER A 87 21.93 -22.67 7.64
N GLU A 88 22.28 -23.96 7.82
CA GLU A 88 23.49 -24.53 7.21
C GLU A 88 23.40 -24.57 5.67
N ASP A 89 22.18 -24.62 5.12
CA ASP A 89 21.95 -24.62 3.67
C ASP A 89 22.42 -23.29 3.04
N LEU A 90 22.10 -22.15 3.65
CA LEU A 90 22.55 -20.85 3.15
C LEU A 90 24.06 -20.64 3.30
N LYS A 91 24.69 -21.21 4.34
CA LYS A 91 26.15 -21.13 4.53
C LYS A 91 26.94 -21.79 3.38
N ASN A 92 26.32 -22.76 2.72
CA ASN A 92 26.88 -23.44 1.55
C ASN A 92 26.50 -22.79 0.21
N MET A 93 25.67 -21.73 0.24
CA MET A 93 25.29 -20.97 -0.93
C MET A 93 26.27 -19.84 -1.25
N SER A 94 26.06 -19.17 -2.38
CA SER A 94 26.97 -18.13 -2.85
C SER A 94 26.95 -16.89 -1.92
N PRO A 95 28.07 -16.17 -1.80
CA PRO A 95 28.13 -14.93 -1.00
C PRO A 95 27.10 -13.88 -1.41
N GLU A 96 26.71 -13.85 -2.68
CA GLU A 96 25.68 -12.95 -3.20
C GLU A 96 24.30 -13.30 -2.65
N LEU A 97 23.97 -14.58 -2.54
CA LEU A 97 22.71 -15.02 -1.95
C LEU A 97 22.69 -14.77 -0.44
N GLN A 98 23.79 -15.01 0.26
CA GLN A 98 23.89 -14.69 1.69
C GLN A 98 23.64 -13.19 1.96
N ARG A 99 24.31 -12.31 1.21
CA ARG A 99 24.11 -10.85 1.34
C ARG A 99 22.68 -10.44 0.97
N CYS A 100 22.11 -11.03 -0.07
CA CYS A 100 20.72 -10.80 -0.44
C CYS A 100 19.76 -11.14 0.72
N VAL A 101 19.91 -12.31 1.36
CA VAL A 101 19.05 -12.70 2.48
C VAL A 101 19.25 -11.79 3.69
N GLU A 102 20.49 -11.42 4.03
CA GLU A 102 20.81 -10.49 5.12
C GLU A 102 20.16 -9.11 4.89
N ASP A 103 20.44 -8.50 3.73
CA ASP A 103 19.88 -7.21 3.34
C ASP A 103 18.34 -7.25 3.35
N CYS A 104 17.75 -8.31 2.78
CA CYS A 104 16.29 -8.45 2.77
C CYS A 104 15.73 -8.58 4.19
N THR A 105 16.39 -9.32 5.09
CA THR A 105 15.96 -9.45 6.49
C THR A 105 15.85 -8.09 7.15
N GLU A 106 16.88 -7.24 7.05
CA GLU A 106 16.86 -5.89 7.61
C GLU A 106 15.78 -4.99 6.97
N ARG A 107 15.56 -5.12 5.67
CA ARG A 107 14.54 -4.35 4.94
C ARG A 107 13.13 -4.74 5.37
N TYR A 108 12.84 -6.02 5.58
CA TYR A 108 11.54 -6.47 6.07
C TYR A 108 11.30 -6.10 7.53
N GLN A 109 12.33 -6.12 8.38
CA GLN A 109 12.24 -5.57 9.74
C GLN A 109 11.91 -4.07 9.71
N SER A 110 12.56 -3.32 8.81
CA SER A 110 12.28 -1.89 8.61
C SER A 110 10.85 -1.66 8.09
N ALA A 111 10.37 -2.47 7.15
CA ALA A 111 9.00 -2.42 6.65
C ALA A 111 7.99 -2.67 7.77
N ALA A 112 8.20 -3.72 8.59
CA ALA A 112 7.35 -4.02 9.73
C ALA A 112 7.31 -2.85 10.73
N LYS A 113 8.45 -2.20 10.99
CA LYS A 113 8.51 -0.99 11.83
C LYS A 113 7.70 0.16 11.25
N PHE A 114 7.87 0.47 9.97
CA PHE A 114 7.11 1.54 9.32
C PHE A 114 5.60 1.27 9.34
N LEU A 115 5.18 0.03 9.11
CA LEU A 115 3.77 -0.38 9.15
C LEU A 115 3.19 -0.34 10.57
N GLY A 116 3.99 -0.69 11.59
CA GLY A 116 3.61 -0.50 12.99
C GLY A 116 3.39 0.98 13.32
N GLN A 117 4.31 1.85 12.91
CA GLN A 117 4.17 3.30 13.07
C GLN A 117 2.97 3.85 12.29
N ALA A 118 2.69 3.33 11.08
CA ALA A 118 1.53 3.71 10.30
C ALA A 118 0.23 3.38 11.05
N SER A 119 0.16 2.21 11.68
CA SER A 119 -0.97 1.82 12.53
C SER A 119 -1.16 2.77 13.72
N GLU A 120 -0.07 3.16 14.40
CA GLU A 120 -0.12 4.15 15.49
C GLU A 120 -0.66 5.50 15.00
N LYS A 121 -0.21 5.96 13.82
CA LYS A 121 -0.70 7.20 13.19
C LYS A 121 -2.18 7.11 12.84
N MET A 122 -2.65 5.98 12.31
CA MET A 122 -4.08 5.75 12.04
C MET A 122 -4.93 5.80 13.30
N THR A 123 -4.47 5.19 14.40
CA THR A 123 -5.17 5.29 15.69
C THR A 123 -5.22 6.72 16.22
N ALA A 124 -4.23 7.56 15.91
CA ALA A 124 -4.22 8.99 16.19
C ALA A 124 -5.01 9.83 15.15
N GLY A 125 -5.65 9.20 14.16
CA GLY A 125 -6.40 9.88 13.09
C GLY A 125 -5.54 10.52 12.00
N SER A 126 -4.23 10.31 12.01
CA SER A 126 -3.26 10.91 11.09
C SER A 126 -3.02 10.01 9.86
N PHE A 127 -4.03 9.86 8.99
CA PHE A 127 -3.98 8.97 7.84
C PHE A 127 -2.99 9.42 6.74
N ASP A 128 -2.74 10.72 6.60
CA ASP A 128 -1.72 11.24 5.69
C ASP A 128 -0.32 10.78 6.07
N GLU A 129 0.03 10.93 7.35
CA GLU A 129 1.32 10.48 7.88
C GLU A 129 1.45 8.95 7.82
N ALA A 130 0.35 8.23 8.05
CA ALA A 130 0.32 6.79 7.86
C ALA A 130 0.60 6.41 6.39
N GLY A 131 0.05 7.15 5.42
CA GLY A 131 0.33 6.99 4.00
C GLY A 131 1.82 7.09 3.67
N VAL A 132 2.50 8.11 4.19
CA VAL A 132 3.96 8.29 4.01
C VAL A 132 4.74 7.10 4.57
N LEU A 133 4.32 6.56 5.72
CA LEU A 133 4.97 5.40 6.34
C LEU A 133 4.73 4.11 5.53
N ILE A 134 3.53 3.93 4.97
CA ILE A 134 3.24 2.80 4.06
C ILE A 134 4.12 2.88 2.81
N ASP A 135 4.26 4.06 2.19
CA ASP A 135 5.14 4.26 1.04
C ASP A 135 6.62 3.98 1.40
N GLY A 136 7.04 4.35 2.62
CA GLY A 136 8.34 4.00 3.17
C GLY A 136 8.56 2.49 3.29
N ALA A 137 7.55 1.75 3.77
CA ALA A 137 7.58 0.30 3.85
C ALA A 137 7.70 -0.34 2.45
N GLN A 138 6.92 0.12 1.47
CA GLN A 138 7.02 -0.35 0.08
C GLN A 138 8.40 -0.08 -0.51
N SER A 139 8.96 1.10 -0.24
CA SER A 139 10.27 1.49 -0.74
C SER A 139 11.37 0.53 -0.27
N VAL A 140 11.39 0.17 1.02
CA VAL A 140 12.40 -0.77 1.54
C VAL A 140 12.16 -2.22 1.08
N VAL A 141 10.91 -2.66 0.92
CA VAL A 141 10.58 -3.97 0.33
C VAL A 141 11.08 -4.06 -1.11
N SER A 142 10.84 -3.02 -1.92
CA SER A 142 11.30 -2.98 -3.30
C SER A 142 12.83 -2.98 -3.43
N LEU A 143 13.55 -2.43 -2.43
CA LEU A 143 15.01 -2.47 -2.40
C LEU A 143 15.54 -3.90 -2.23
N CYS A 144 14.91 -4.73 -1.40
CA CYS A 144 15.25 -6.15 -1.28
C CYS A 144 15.16 -6.85 -2.64
N GLN A 145 14.04 -6.70 -3.35
CA GLN A 145 13.83 -7.33 -4.66
C GLN A 145 14.89 -6.90 -5.69
N ARG A 146 15.29 -5.62 -5.66
CA ARG A 146 16.35 -5.08 -6.53
C ARG A 146 17.74 -5.59 -6.16
N SER A 147 18.09 -5.59 -4.88
CA SER A 147 19.40 -6.06 -4.39
C SER A 147 19.64 -7.54 -4.67
N CYS A 148 18.58 -8.33 -4.82
CA CYS A 148 18.64 -9.75 -5.11
C CYS A 148 18.55 -10.09 -6.62
N GLN A 149 18.51 -9.10 -7.52
CA GLN A 149 18.44 -9.36 -8.96
C GLN A 149 19.63 -10.21 -9.42
N GLY A 150 19.35 -11.36 -10.04
CA GLY A 150 20.38 -12.30 -10.53
C GLY A 150 20.71 -13.46 -9.60
N VAL A 151 20.14 -13.51 -8.40
CA VAL A 151 20.23 -14.66 -7.50
C VAL A 151 19.08 -15.64 -7.79
N PRO A 152 19.26 -16.98 -7.75
CA PRO A 152 18.13 -17.92 -7.84
C PRO A 152 17.17 -17.73 -6.67
N GLN A 153 15.95 -17.23 -6.93
CA GLN A 153 15.09 -16.67 -5.88
C GLN A 153 13.87 -17.52 -5.48
N GLY A 154 13.72 -18.77 -5.91
CA GLY A 154 12.45 -19.53 -5.85
C GLY A 154 11.55 -19.27 -4.63
N GLU A 155 12.04 -19.55 -3.41
CA GLU A 155 11.29 -19.33 -2.16
C GLU A 155 11.32 -17.86 -1.68
N LEU A 156 12.43 -17.15 -1.92
CA LEU A 156 12.59 -15.73 -1.62
C LEU A 156 11.55 -14.86 -2.35
N THR A 157 11.33 -15.05 -3.65
CA THR A 157 10.38 -14.24 -4.43
C THR A 157 8.94 -14.39 -3.94
N ALA A 158 8.54 -15.61 -3.56
CA ALA A 158 7.16 -15.88 -3.14
C ALA A 158 6.83 -15.17 -1.82
N CYS A 159 7.68 -15.29 -0.81
CA CYS A 159 7.48 -14.62 0.48
C CYS A 159 7.57 -13.09 0.34
N THR A 160 8.49 -12.60 -0.48
CA THR A 160 8.73 -11.16 -0.61
C THR A 160 7.62 -10.42 -1.36
N LYS A 161 7.00 -11.06 -2.36
CA LYS A 161 5.91 -10.49 -3.16
C LYS A 161 4.64 -10.23 -2.35
N GLY A 162 4.33 -11.06 -1.36
CA GLY A 162 3.12 -10.93 -0.55
C GLY A 162 3.04 -9.58 0.17
N VAL A 163 4.15 -9.14 0.76
CA VAL A 163 4.19 -7.86 1.52
C VAL A 163 3.99 -6.66 0.60
N ASP A 164 4.55 -6.65 -0.61
CA ASP A 164 4.37 -5.56 -1.58
C ASP A 164 2.91 -5.41 -2.02
N GLN A 165 2.25 -6.55 -2.29
CA GLN A 165 0.83 -6.58 -2.63
C GLN A 165 -0.04 -6.06 -1.47
N LEU A 166 0.26 -6.47 -0.24
CA LEU A 166 -0.46 -6.02 0.95
C LEU A 166 -0.24 -4.52 1.24
N CYS A 167 0.98 -4.01 1.05
CA CYS A 167 1.23 -2.58 1.17
C CYS A 167 0.50 -1.77 0.08
N THR A 168 0.39 -2.30 -1.14
CA THR A 168 -0.40 -1.67 -2.21
C THR A 168 -1.88 -1.56 -1.85
N ILE A 169 -2.45 -2.63 -1.26
CA ILE A 169 -3.82 -2.61 -0.73
C ILE A 169 -3.93 -1.56 0.38
N ALA A 170 -3.03 -1.58 1.36
CA ALA A 170 -3.04 -0.65 2.48
C ALA A 170 -2.96 0.81 2.03
N ALA A 171 -2.06 1.14 1.10
CA ALA A 171 -1.93 2.48 0.53
C ALA A 171 -3.22 2.90 -0.21
N SER A 172 -3.78 2.02 -1.03
CA SER A 172 -4.98 2.31 -1.82
C SER A 172 -6.18 2.61 -0.94
N VAL A 173 -6.44 1.77 0.08
CA VAL A 173 -7.55 1.98 1.01
C VAL A 173 -7.32 3.22 1.89
N THR A 174 -6.08 3.47 2.33
CA THR A 174 -5.73 4.68 3.11
C THR A 174 -6.01 5.97 2.35
N ARG A 175 -5.72 6.01 1.04
CA ARG A 175 -6.01 7.19 0.21
C ARG A 175 -7.50 7.53 0.15
N LEU A 176 -8.39 6.53 0.22
CA LEU A 176 -9.85 6.78 0.27
C LEU A 176 -10.29 7.47 1.57
N VAL A 177 -9.51 7.34 2.65
CA VAL A 177 -9.78 8.03 3.92
C VAL A 177 -9.36 9.49 3.85
N VAL A 178 -8.22 9.76 3.20
CA VAL A 178 -7.63 11.09 3.04
C VAL A 178 -8.39 11.97 2.03
N GLN A 179 -8.96 11.36 0.98
CA GLN A 179 -9.64 12.09 -0.10
C GLN A 179 -11.07 12.56 0.25
N LYS A 180 -11.45 12.56 1.53
CA LYS A 180 -12.76 13.01 2.03
C LYS A 180 -12.82 14.50 2.30
#